data_AF-B2ZCS2-F1
#
_entry.id   AF-B2ZCS2-F1
#
_cell.length_a   1.000
_cell.length_b   1.000
_cell.length_c   1.000
_cell.angle_alpha   90.00
_cell.angle_beta   90.00
_cell.angle_gamma   90.00
#
_symmetry.space_group_name_H-M   'P 1'
#
loop_
_entity.id
_entity.type
_entity.pdbx_description
1 polymer ?
#
loop_
_entity_poly.entity_id
_entity_poly.type
_entity_poly.pdbx_seq_one_letter_code
_entity_poly.pdbx_strand_id
1 'polypeptide(L)'
;MLFKQCTALKFLIFILGFSIIAAQYVVDPGLGEVKCMCGQIAPLTQRPLDVECEATPKCSCDYTGDCPGPAAEYVYRCPTCGPRSHVGCIGVHQGTCEEVHPGIARVEYPNSDSESE
;
A
#
# COMPACT_ATOMS: atom_id res chain seq x y z
N MET A 1 -47.56 -42.82 -3.92
CA MET A 1 -47.08 -41.60 -4.59
C MET A 1 -46.47 -40.69 -3.53
N LEU A 2 -45.18 -40.80 -3.24
CA LEU A 2 -44.58 -40.18 -2.03
C LEU A 2 -43.12 -39.72 -2.26
N PHE A 3 -42.84 -39.15 -3.43
CA PHE A 3 -41.47 -38.78 -3.83
C PHE A 3 -41.36 -37.41 -4.52
N LYS A 4 -42.18 -36.43 -4.11
CA LYS A 4 -42.16 -35.09 -4.73
C LYS A 4 -41.96 -33.90 -3.79
N GLN A 5 -41.88 -34.13 -2.47
CA GLN A 5 -41.78 -33.04 -1.47
C GLN A 5 -40.36 -32.77 -0.92
N CYS A 6 -39.36 -33.62 -1.17
CA CYS A 6 -38.02 -33.43 -0.58
C CYS A 6 -37.07 -32.52 -1.38
N THR A 7 -37.40 -32.18 -2.63
CA THR A 7 -36.54 -31.34 -3.49
C THR A 7 -36.72 -29.84 -3.25
N ALA A 8 -37.94 -29.40 -2.92
CA ALA A 8 -38.22 -27.98 -2.66
C ALA A 8 -37.54 -27.48 -1.36
N LEU A 9 -37.49 -28.32 -0.32
CA LEU A 9 -36.85 -27.97 0.96
C LEU A 9 -35.32 -27.82 0.82
N LYS A 10 -34.66 -28.67 0.02
CA LYS A 10 -33.22 -28.57 -0.25
C LYS A 10 -32.87 -27.30 -1.03
N PHE A 11 -33.71 -26.90 -1.99
CA PHE A 11 -33.53 -25.64 -2.72
C PHE A 11 -33.71 -24.42 -1.82
N LEU A 12 -34.69 -24.42 -0.92
CA LEU A 12 -34.91 -23.32 0.03
C LEU A 12 -33.73 -23.14 1.00
N ILE A 13 -33.13 -24.23 1.49
CA ILE A 13 -31.94 -24.17 2.34
C ILE A 13 -30.73 -23.61 1.58
N PHE A 14 -30.56 -23.99 0.30
CA PHE A 14 -29.48 -23.46 -0.54
C PHE A 14 -29.63 -21.94 -0.78
N ILE A 15 -30.84 -21.47 -1.06
CA ILE A 15 -31.10 -20.04 -1.32
C ILE A 15 -30.98 -19.21 -0.03
N LEU A 16 -31.44 -19.74 1.12
CA LEU A 16 -31.26 -19.09 2.42
C LEU A 16 -29.79 -19.08 2.85
N GLY A 17 -29.04 -20.16 2.60
CA GLY A 17 -27.61 -20.25 2.91
C GLY A 17 -26.75 -19.29 2.09
N PHE A 18 -27.06 -19.08 0.80
CA PHE A 18 -26.35 -18.12 -0.04
C PHE A 18 -26.63 -16.65 0.34
N SER A 19 -27.80 -16.35 0.90
CA SER A 19 -28.17 -14.98 1.29
C SER A 19 -27.37 -14.44 2.49
N ILE A 20 -26.73 -15.31 3.28
CA ILE A 20 -26.03 -14.90 4.52
C ILE A 20 -24.59 -14.41 4.24
N ILE A 21 -24.00 -14.77 3.10
CA ILE A 21 -22.58 -14.46 2.82
C ILE A 21 -22.36 -12.99 2.41
N ALA A 22 -23.42 -12.26 2.02
CA ALA A 22 -23.28 -10.87 1.56
C ALA A 22 -23.22 -9.82 2.68
N ALA A 23 -23.50 -10.17 3.94
CA ALA A 23 -23.78 -9.18 4.99
C ALA A 23 -22.73 -9.06 6.11
N GLN A 24 -21.67 -9.86 6.12
CA GLN A 24 -20.69 -9.85 7.21
C GLN A 24 -19.34 -9.31 6.76
N TYR A 25 -19.31 -8.08 6.24
CA TYR A 25 -18.10 -7.27 6.33
C TYR A 25 -18.10 -6.63 7.72
N VAL A 26 -17.75 -7.42 8.73
CA VAL A 26 -17.47 -6.82 10.04
C VAL A 26 -16.21 -5.98 9.84
N VAL A 27 -16.38 -4.67 9.70
CA VAL A 27 -15.28 -3.72 9.84
C VAL A 27 -14.81 -3.92 11.27
N ASP A 28 -13.71 -4.64 11.45
CA ASP A 28 -13.12 -4.81 12.77
C ASP A 28 -12.68 -3.42 13.24
N PRO A 29 -13.33 -2.83 14.27
CA PRO A 29 -13.09 -1.46 14.68
C PRO A 29 -11.66 -1.26 15.24
N GLY A 30 -10.90 -2.34 15.45
CA GLY A 30 -9.54 -2.30 16.01
C GLY A 30 -8.41 -2.02 15.00
N LEU A 31 -8.68 -1.94 13.70
CA LEU A 31 -7.62 -1.79 12.68
C LEU A 31 -7.24 -0.33 12.37
N GLY A 32 -8.09 0.63 12.74
CA GLY A 32 -7.89 2.05 12.43
C GLY A 32 -8.34 2.45 11.02
N GLU A 33 -8.04 3.70 10.66
CA GLU A 33 -8.48 4.31 9.40
C GLU A 33 -7.30 4.92 8.64
N VAL A 34 -7.44 5.03 7.31
CA VAL A 34 -6.46 5.65 6.42
C VAL A 34 -7.16 6.55 5.41
N LYS A 35 -6.47 7.60 4.96
CA LYS A 35 -6.97 8.46 3.89
C LYS A 35 -6.73 7.80 2.53
N CYS A 36 -7.80 7.49 1.82
CA CYS A 36 -7.72 7.05 0.42
C CYS A 36 -7.17 8.17 -0.46
N MET A 37 -6.58 7.80 -1.60
CA MET A 37 -6.08 8.74 -2.61
C MET A 37 -7.18 9.63 -3.22
N CYS A 38 -8.46 9.26 -3.11
CA CYS A 38 -9.58 10.13 -3.49
C CYS A 38 -9.93 11.19 -2.42
N GLY A 39 -9.23 11.19 -1.28
CA GLY A 39 -9.41 12.12 -0.16
C GLY A 39 -10.35 11.64 0.95
N GLN A 40 -11.13 10.57 0.71
CA GLN A 40 -12.04 9.99 1.72
C GLN A 40 -11.28 9.18 2.77
N ILE A 41 -11.77 9.21 4.02
CA ILE A 41 -11.30 8.31 5.08
C ILE A 41 -11.93 6.93 4.86
N ALA A 42 -11.12 5.88 5.01
CA ALA A 42 -11.51 4.50 4.79
C ALA A 42 -10.99 3.60 5.91
N PRO A 43 -11.79 2.62 6.37
CA PRO A 43 -11.34 1.66 7.36
C PRO A 43 -10.32 0.69 6.75
N LEU A 44 -9.29 0.37 7.53
CA LEU A 44 -8.31 -0.66 7.18
C LEU A 44 -8.96 -2.06 7.25
N THR A 45 -8.57 -2.94 6.34
CA THR A 45 -9.04 -4.33 6.32
C THR A 45 -8.04 -5.30 6.96
N GLN A 46 -6.80 -4.85 7.18
CA GLN A 46 -5.76 -5.56 7.91
C GLN A 46 -4.79 -4.56 8.56
N ARG A 47 -3.88 -5.03 9.41
CA ARG A 47 -2.80 -4.18 9.94
C ARG A 47 -1.86 -3.78 8.80
N PRO A 48 -1.29 -2.56 8.83
CA PRO A 48 -0.25 -2.16 7.87
C PRO A 48 0.91 -3.14 7.91
N LEU A 49 1.43 -3.46 6.72
CA LEU A 49 2.56 -4.37 6.55
C LEU A 49 3.80 -3.56 6.19
N ASP A 50 4.91 -3.81 6.85
CA ASP A 50 6.19 -3.20 6.49
C ASP A 50 6.61 -3.73 5.11
N VAL A 51 6.98 -2.81 4.22
CA VAL A 51 7.41 -3.11 2.84
C VAL A 51 8.62 -2.28 2.47
N GLU A 52 9.36 -2.72 1.47
CA GLU A 52 10.45 -1.94 0.89
C GLU A 52 9.88 -0.78 0.05
N CYS A 53 10.54 0.36 0.07
CA CYS A 53 10.12 1.52 -0.70
C CYS A 53 10.70 1.44 -2.12
N GLU A 54 9.83 1.35 -3.13
CA GLU A 54 10.22 1.30 -4.54
C GLU A 54 10.58 2.68 -5.14
N ALA A 55 10.59 3.75 -4.34
CA ALA A 55 10.91 5.08 -4.82
C ALA A 55 12.43 5.24 -4.96
N THR A 56 12.88 5.69 -6.13
CA THR A 56 14.28 6.08 -6.35
C THR A 56 14.51 7.50 -5.82
N PRO A 57 15.32 7.68 -4.77
CA PRO A 57 15.61 9.00 -4.23
C PRO A 57 16.50 9.82 -5.18
N LYS A 58 16.40 11.14 -5.09
CA LYS A 58 17.16 12.09 -5.92
C LYS A 58 17.79 13.20 -5.08
N CYS A 59 19.07 13.45 -5.33
CA CYS A 59 19.84 14.57 -4.79
C CYS A 59 20.65 15.22 -5.92
N SER A 60 21.54 16.16 -5.59
CA SER A 60 22.35 16.90 -6.58
C SER A 60 23.58 16.18 -7.09
N CYS A 61 23.88 14.97 -6.59
CA CYS A 61 24.98 14.13 -7.07
C CYS A 61 24.46 12.89 -7.82
N ASP A 62 25.39 12.10 -8.36
CA ASP A 62 25.08 10.88 -9.13
C ASP A 62 24.80 9.65 -8.25
N TYR A 63 24.42 9.86 -6.98
CA TYR A 63 24.08 8.77 -6.08
C TYR A 63 22.89 7.97 -6.63
N THR A 64 23.05 6.65 -6.63
CA THR A 64 21.99 5.69 -6.97
C THR A 64 21.88 4.67 -5.84
N GLY A 65 20.68 4.50 -5.31
CA GLY A 65 20.35 3.53 -4.27
C GLY A 65 18.85 3.50 -4.03
N ASP A 66 18.39 2.55 -3.23
CA ASP A 66 16.98 2.44 -2.86
C ASP A 66 16.66 3.33 -1.65
N CYS A 67 15.40 3.74 -1.51
CA CYS A 67 14.98 4.47 -0.32
C CYS A 67 15.01 3.53 0.91
N PRO A 68 15.70 3.89 2.00
CA PRO A 68 15.81 3.04 3.19
C PRO A 68 14.49 2.92 3.97
N GLY A 69 13.45 3.67 3.58
CA GLY A 69 12.16 3.71 4.26
C GLY A 69 12.21 4.52 5.56
N PRO A 70 11.39 4.17 6.57
CA PRO A 70 10.43 3.05 6.57
C PRO A 70 9.22 3.30 5.66
N ALA A 71 8.69 2.22 5.10
CA ALA A 71 7.49 2.21 4.27
C ALA A 71 6.52 1.10 4.70
N ALA A 72 5.22 1.36 4.53
CA ALA A 72 4.16 0.42 4.89
C ALA A 72 3.06 0.38 3.84
N GLU A 73 2.54 -0.82 3.56
CA GLU A 73 1.35 -1.01 2.72
C GLU A 73 0.07 -0.92 3.56
N TYR A 74 -0.86 -0.09 3.10
CA TYR A 74 -2.20 0.06 3.67
C TYR A 74 -3.23 -0.56 2.75
N VAL A 75 -3.94 -1.58 3.22
CA VAL A 75 -5.06 -2.21 2.50
C VAL A 75 -6.37 -1.85 3.18
N TYR A 76 -7.30 -1.28 2.43
CA TYR A 76 -8.52 -0.67 2.95
C TYR A 76 -9.66 -0.75 1.93
N ARG A 77 -10.89 -0.47 2.40
CA ARG A 77 -12.07 -0.41 1.53
C ARG A 77 -12.67 0.99 1.56
N CYS A 78 -12.38 1.78 0.52
CA CYS A 78 -12.92 3.12 0.39
C CYS A 78 -14.43 3.08 0.07
N PRO A 79 -15.28 3.90 0.73
CA PRO A 79 -16.70 3.95 0.44
C PRO A 79 -17.01 4.40 -1.00
N THR A 80 -16.12 5.19 -1.61
CA THR A 80 -16.27 5.70 -2.98
C THR A 80 -15.56 4.81 -4.01
N CYS A 81 -14.36 4.32 -3.70
CA CYS A 81 -13.51 3.62 -4.67
C CYS A 81 -13.51 2.09 -4.54
N GLY A 82 -14.15 1.53 -3.50
CA GLY A 82 -14.10 0.10 -3.22
C GLY A 82 -12.76 -0.35 -2.61
N PRO A 83 -12.43 -1.65 -2.71
CA PRO A 83 -11.16 -2.20 -2.21
C PRO A 83 -9.96 -1.56 -2.90
N ARG A 84 -8.99 -1.09 -2.12
CA ARG A 84 -7.74 -0.50 -2.62
C ARG A 84 -6.59 -0.76 -1.65
N SER A 85 -5.37 -0.62 -2.16
CA SER A 85 -4.18 -0.46 -1.34
C SER A 85 -3.33 0.72 -1.82
N HIS A 86 -2.42 1.17 -0.95
CA HIS A 86 -1.31 2.04 -1.34
C HIS A 86 -0.15 1.88 -0.36
N VAL A 87 1.06 2.19 -0.80
CA VAL A 87 2.25 2.26 0.04
C VAL A 87 2.47 3.70 0.49
N GLY A 88 2.66 3.91 1.79
CA GLY A 88 3.15 5.16 2.36
C GLY A 88 4.62 4.99 2.77
N CYS A 89 5.46 5.97 2.46
CA CYS A 89 6.86 6.02 2.89
C CYS A 89 7.11 7.37 3.58
N ILE A 90 7.85 7.34 4.69
CA ILE A 90 8.29 8.56 5.41
C ILE A 90 9.74 8.93 5.12
N GLY A 91 10.45 8.11 4.34
CA GLY A 91 11.82 8.37 3.92
C GLY A 91 11.95 9.58 2.98
N VAL A 92 13.16 10.13 2.89
CA VAL A 92 13.44 11.29 2.03
C VAL A 92 13.69 10.83 0.60
N HIS A 93 12.77 11.16 -0.30
CA HIS A 93 12.93 10.85 -1.73
C HIS A 93 13.60 11.97 -2.53
N GLN A 94 13.55 13.21 -2.05
CA GLN A 94 14.18 14.35 -2.72
C GLN A 94 14.72 15.31 -1.67
N GLY A 95 15.97 15.74 -1.83
CA GLY A 95 16.62 16.65 -0.89
C GLY A 95 18.10 16.85 -1.17
N THR A 96 18.81 17.30 -0.15
CA THR A 96 20.27 17.35 -0.15
C THR A 96 20.87 15.94 -0.08
N CYS A 97 22.14 15.81 -0.45
CA CYS A 97 22.88 14.56 -0.35
C CYS A 97 22.86 13.99 1.08
N GLU A 98 22.99 14.84 2.10
CA GLU A 98 23.00 14.40 3.50
C GLU A 98 21.62 13.90 3.97
N GLU A 99 20.54 14.50 3.47
CA GLU A 99 19.18 14.05 3.80
C GLU A 99 18.81 12.74 3.09
N VAL A 100 19.24 12.59 1.84
CA VAL A 100 18.92 11.42 1.01
C VAL A 100 19.80 10.21 1.37
N HIS A 101 21.09 10.43 1.59
CA HIS A 101 22.06 9.36 1.81
C HIS A 101 23.12 9.77 2.85
N PRO A 102 22.73 9.89 4.14
CA PRO A 102 23.63 10.37 5.20
C PRO A 102 24.88 9.49 5.31
N GLY A 103 26.03 10.14 5.45
CA GLY A 103 27.32 9.45 5.62
C GLY A 103 27.93 8.83 4.36
N ILE A 104 27.31 8.96 3.18
CA ILE A 104 27.94 8.59 1.91
C ILE A 104 28.77 9.76 1.40
N ALA A 105 30.08 9.55 1.31
CA ALA A 105 31.02 10.56 0.84
C ALA A 105 30.74 10.96 -0.62
N ARG A 106 30.82 12.27 -0.89
CA ARG A 106 30.72 12.79 -2.25
C ARG A 106 31.93 12.36 -3.06
N VAL A 107 31.70 11.74 -4.22
CA VAL A 107 32.77 11.52 -5.20
C VAL A 107 32.98 12.82 -5.96
N GLU A 108 34.14 13.45 -5.79
CA GLU A 108 34.57 14.58 -6.61
C GLU A 108 35.29 14.03 -7.85
N TYR A 109 34.70 14.23 -9.02
CA TYR A 109 35.40 13.96 -10.28
C TYR A 109 36.43 15.07 -10.49
N PRO A 110 37.69 14.74 -10.85
CA PRO A 110 38.66 15.76 -11.23
C PRO A 110 38.12 16.53 -12.45
N ASN A 111 38.02 17.86 -12.33
CA ASN A 111 37.76 18.72 -13.47
C ASN A 111 38.87 18.49 -14.51
N SER A 112 38.49 18.08 -15.71
CA SER A 112 39.38 17.99 -16.86
C SER A 112 39.64 19.37 -17.48
N ASP A 113 39.91 20.38 -16.64
CA ASP A 113 40.26 21.74 -17.08
C ASP A 113 41.77 21.98 -17.07
N SER A 114 42.59 20.92 -17.03
CA SER A 114 44.05 21.04 -16.96
C SER A 114 44.78 20.32 -18.10
N GLU A 115 44.38 20.53 -19.36
CA GLU A 115 45.23 20.26 -20.53
C GLU A 115 44.93 21.24 -21.67
N SER A 116 45.24 22.52 -21.48
CA SER A 116 45.50 23.43 -22.60
C SER A 116 46.23 24.69 -22.13
N GLU A 117 47.55 24.58 -21.93
CA GLU A 117 48.53 25.66 -22.16
C GLU A 117 49.90 25.04 -22.49
#